data_AF-A0A820KQS1-F1
#
_entry.id   AF-A0A820KQS1-F1
#
_cell.length_a   1.000
_cell.length_b   1.000
_cell.length_c   1.000
_cell.angle_alpha   90.00
_cell.angle_beta   90.00
_cell.angle_gamma   90.00
#
_symmetry.space_group_name_H-M   'P 1'
#
loop_
_entity.id
_entity.type
_entity.pdbx_description
1 polymer ?
#
loop_
_entity_poly.entity_id
_entity_poly.type
_entity_poly.pdbx_seq_one_letter_code
_entity_poly.pdbx_strand_id
1 'polypeptide(L)'
;SIYRIISEGLVNVNNELFRDQFKKQFALDCLNISQDKLKQIYNPENPLYYLINIYKETKGTSQLVNDLICLTTNKIQFNINEILRDGFEKPTRTSCIYAILFEDYFKGSLLNQTIIDQLLALWNTWEDEGFRANQLQSWKKIF
;
A
#
# COMPACT_ATOMS: atom_id res chain seq x y z
N SER A 1 -0.22 -7.39 -22.60
CA SER A 1 -0.13 -7.37 -21.12
C SER A 1 -1.51 -7.09 -20.55
N ILE A 2 -1.88 -7.72 -19.43
CA ILE A 2 -3.18 -7.52 -18.76
C ILE A 2 -3.42 -6.04 -18.41
N TYR A 3 -2.37 -5.31 -18.05
CA TYR A 3 -2.46 -3.89 -17.70
C TYR A 3 -2.88 -3.01 -18.89
N ARG A 4 -2.49 -3.40 -20.12
CA ARG A 4 -2.94 -2.71 -21.34
C ARG A 4 -4.44 -2.93 -21.58
N ILE A 5 -4.92 -4.15 -21.35
CA ILE A 5 -6.36 -4.46 -21.47
C ILE A 5 -7.15 -3.63 -20.45
N ILE A 6 -6.63 -3.51 -19.23
CA ILE A 6 -7.25 -2.68 -18.19
C ILE A 6 -7.30 -1.21 -18.64
N SER A 7 -6.17 -0.63 -19.04
CA SER A 7 -6.06 0.79 -19.39
C SER A 7 -6.88 1.18 -20.63
N GLU A 8 -6.91 0.34 -21.66
CA GLU A 8 -7.57 0.66 -22.94
C GLU A 8 -9.05 0.27 -22.96
N GLY A 9 -9.45 -0.75 -22.20
CA GLY A 9 -10.77 -1.37 -22.38
C GLY A 9 -11.64 -1.49 -21.12
N LEU A 10 -11.04 -1.51 -19.93
CA LEU A 10 -11.78 -1.87 -18.71
C LEU A 10 -11.90 -0.75 -17.66
N VAL A 11 -11.31 0.43 -17.91
CA VAL A 11 -11.32 1.54 -16.95
C VAL A 11 -12.72 2.01 -16.55
N ASN A 12 -13.70 1.91 -17.47
CA ASN A 12 -15.08 2.37 -17.26
C ASN A 12 -16.05 1.25 -16.83
N VAL A 13 -15.55 0.04 -16.53
CA VAL A 13 -16.41 -1.08 -16.18
C VAL A 13 -16.94 -0.95 -14.76
N ASN A 14 -18.25 -0.80 -14.65
CA ASN A 14 -18.97 -0.71 -13.37
C ASN A 14 -19.77 -1.98 -13.02
N ASN A 15 -19.83 -2.97 -13.92
CA ASN A 15 -20.56 -4.22 -13.69
C ASN A 15 -19.87 -5.05 -12.60
N GLU A 16 -20.51 -5.18 -11.44
CA GLU A 16 -19.94 -5.83 -10.26
C GLU A 16 -19.59 -7.31 -10.48
N LEU A 17 -20.48 -8.09 -11.10
CA LEU A 17 -20.24 -9.51 -11.40
C LEU A 17 -18.98 -9.72 -12.26
N PHE A 18 -18.81 -8.89 -13.29
CA PHE A 18 -17.60 -8.91 -14.11
C PHE A 18 -16.36 -8.54 -13.29
N ARG A 19 -16.42 -7.46 -12.50
CA ARG A 19 -15.27 -7.05 -11.67
C ARG A 19 -14.86 -8.13 -10.69
N ASP A 20 -15.82 -8.82 -10.08
CA ASP A 20 -15.55 -9.90 -9.14
C ASP A 20 -14.90 -11.11 -9.80
N GLN A 21 -15.35 -11.50 -10.99
CA GLN A 21 -14.71 -12.55 -11.77
C GLN A 21 -13.29 -12.14 -12.21
N PHE A 22 -13.13 -10.89 -12.66
CA PHE A 22 -11.84 -10.36 -13.08
C PHE A 22 -10.85 -10.31 -11.91
N LYS A 23 -11.27 -9.84 -10.73
CA LYS A 23 -10.45 -9.83 -9.49
C LYS A 23 -9.91 -11.23 -9.17
N LYS A 24 -10.77 -12.26 -9.25
CA LYS A 24 -10.36 -13.65 -8.98
C LYS A 24 -9.29 -14.12 -9.95
N GLN A 25 -9.47 -13.87 -11.24
CA GLN A 25 -8.50 -14.25 -12.26
C GLN A 25 -7.18 -13.47 -12.10
N PHE A 26 -7.26 -12.16 -11.88
CA PHE A 26 -6.09 -11.31 -11.62
C PHE A 26 -5.29 -11.79 -10.41
N ALA A 27 -5.96 -12.22 -9.33
CA ALA A 27 -5.29 -12.74 -8.15
C ALA A 27 -4.46 -14.01 -8.43
N LEU A 28 -4.92 -14.86 -9.35
CA LEU A 28 -4.23 -16.07 -9.76
C LEU A 28 -3.04 -15.75 -10.67
N ASP A 29 -3.23 -14.86 -11.63
CA ASP A 29 -2.25 -14.59 -12.68
C ASP A 29 -1.16 -13.60 -12.28
N CYS A 30 -1.49 -12.62 -11.42
CA CYS A 30 -0.62 -11.49 -11.13
C CYS A 30 -0.16 -11.42 -9.67
N LEU A 31 -0.91 -12.02 -8.73
CA LEU A 31 -0.65 -11.88 -7.29
C LEU A 31 -0.02 -13.11 -6.65
N ASN A 32 0.53 -14.04 -7.45
CA ASN A 32 1.34 -15.15 -6.97
C ASN A 32 2.84 -14.79 -6.97
N ILE A 33 3.19 -13.77 -6.18
CA ILE A 33 4.56 -13.27 -6.03
C ILE A 33 4.92 -13.17 -4.54
N SER A 34 6.22 -13.12 -4.21
CA SER A 34 6.68 -13.07 -2.82
C SER A 34 6.30 -11.75 -2.13
N GLN A 35 6.23 -11.77 -0.79
CA GLN A 35 5.98 -10.57 0.01
C GLN A 35 7.02 -9.47 -0.26
N ASP A 36 8.29 -9.82 -0.40
CA ASP A 36 9.36 -8.87 -0.72
C ASP A 36 9.09 -8.16 -2.05
N LYS A 37 8.60 -8.89 -3.07
CA LYS A 37 8.23 -8.29 -4.36
C LYS A 37 6.98 -7.42 -4.24
N LEU A 38 5.96 -7.85 -3.48
CA LEU A 38 4.73 -7.06 -3.25
C LEU A 38 5.01 -5.74 -2.54
N LYS A 39 6.03 -5.68 -1.68
CA LYS A 39 6.45 -4.46 -0.98
C LYS A 39 7.25 -3.50 -1.88
N GLN A 40 7.80 -3.96 -2.99
CA GLN A 40 8.53 -3.10 -3.94
C GLN A 40 7.58 -2.40 -4.91
N ILE A 41 6.73 -1.49 -4.42
CA ILE A 41 5.64 -0.88 -5.21
C ILE A 41 6.11 -0.04 -6.41
N TYR A 42 7.37 0.40 -6.42
CA TYR A 42 7.99 1.13 -7.52
C TYR A 42 8.71 0.22 -8.53
N ASN A 43 8.74 -1.09 -8.28
CA ASN A 43 9.34 -2.07 -9.19
C ASN A 43 8.35 -2.41 -10.32
N PRO A 44 8.75 -2.34 -11.60
CA PRO A 44 7.91 -2.76 -12.73
C PRO A 44 7.44 -4.22 -12.69
N GLU A 45 8.09 -5.10 -11.92
CA GLU A 45 7.59 -6.47 -11.69
C GLU A 45 6.41 -6.52 -10.72
N ASN A 46 6.15 -5.45 -9.97
CA ASN A 46 5.06 -5.36 -9.00
C ASN A 46 3.76 -4.92 -9.71
N PRO A 47 2.65 -5.66 -9.55
CA PRO A 47 1.35 -5.29 -10.10
C PRO A 47 0.88 -3.88 -9.71
N LEU A 48 1.18 -3.42 -8.49
CA LEU A 48 0.83 -2.07 -8.04
C LEU A 48 1.49 -0.98 -8.89
N TYR A 49 2.70 -1.20 -9.42
CA TYR A 49 3.36 -0.22 -10.27
C TYR A 49 2.47 0.19 -11.45
N TYR A 50 1.91 -0.79 -12.14
CA TYR A 50 1.02 -0.54 -13.28
C TYR A 50 -0.36 -0.03 -12.84
N LEU A 51 -0.94 -0.62 -11.79
CA LEU A 51 -2.26 -0.21 -11.30
C LEU A 51 -2.27 1.25 -10.82
N ILE A 52 -1.20 1.71 -10.15
CA ILE A 52 -1.03 3.10 -9.70
C ILE A 52 -0.92 4.04 -10.91
N ASN A 53 -0.22 3.64 -11.97
CA ASN A 53 -0.13 4.47 -13.18
C ASN A 53 -1.50 4.62 -13.85
N ILE A 54 -2.27 3.53 -13.97
CA ILE A 54 -3.64 3.59 -14.51
C ILE A 54 -4.56 4.41 -13.60
N TYR A 55 -4.41 4.29 -12.27
CA TYR A 55 -5.14 5.13 -11.31
C TYR A 55 -4.88 6.62 -11.55
N LYS A 56 -3.61 7.01 -11.75
CA LYS A 56 -3.22 8.40 -12.02
C LYS A 56 -3.80 8.90 -13.34
N GLU A 57 -3.72 8.10 -14.41
CA GLU A 57 -4.28 8.42 -15.73
C GLU A 57 -5.79 8.62 -15.68
N THR A 58 -6.50 7.77 -14.92
CA THR A 58 -7.95 7.83 -14.75
C THR A 58 -8.41 8.76 -13.62
N LYS A 59 -7.48 9.44 -12.94
CA LYS A 59 -7.73 10.29 -11.76
C LYS A 59 -8.55 9.57 -10.67
N GLY A 60 -8.32 8.27 -10.50
CA GLY A 60 -9.01 7.43 -9.51
C GLY A 60 -10.48 7.11 -9.81
N THR A 61 -10.99 7.44 -10.99
CA THR A 61 -12.40 7.22 -11.34
C THR A 61 -12.73 5.76 -11.67
N SER A 62 -11.74 4.94 -11.99
CA SER A 62 -11.95 3.54 -12.37
C SER A 62 -12.20 2.65 -11.15
N GLN A 63 -13.44 2.19 -10.99
CA GLN A 63 -13.82 1.27 -9.90
C GLN A 63 -13.03 -0.05 -9.96
N LEU A 64 -12.82 -0.61 -11.16
CA LEU A 64 -12.02 -1.82 -11.33
C LEU A 64 -10.57 -1.63 -10.87
N VAL A 65 -9.94 -0.50 -11.22
CA VAL A 65 -8.56 -0.25 -10.80
C VAL A 65 -8.47 -0.10 -9.28
N ASN A 66 -9.42 0.61 -8.66
CA ASN A 66 -9.50 0.73 -7.20
C ASN A 66 -9.66 -0.64 -6.53
N ASP A 67 -10.55 -1.48 -7.06
CA ASP A 67 -10.78 -2.85 -6.63
C ASP A 67 -9.48 -3.69 -6.68
N LEU A 68 -8.70 -3.57 -7.76
CA LEU A 68 -7.44 -4.30 -7.95
C LEU A 68 -6.31 -3.78 -7.07
N ILE A 69 -6.22 -2.47 -6.85
CA ILE A 69 -5.28 -1.88 -5.88
C ILE A 69 -5.58 -2.41 -4.48
N CYS A 70 -6.85 -2.35 -4.05
CA CYS A 70 -7.28 -2.85 -2.75
C CYS A 70 -6.99 -4.35 -2.59
N LEU A 71 -7.31 -5.15 -3.61
CA LEU A 71 -7.01 -6.58 -3.63
C LEU A 71 -5.51 -6.85 -3.46
N THR A 72 -4.67 -6.06 -4.13
CA THR A 72 -3.22 -6.24 -4.09
C THR A 72 -2.64 -5.80 -2.74
N THR A 73 -3.08 -4.67 -2.20
CA THR A 73 -2.63 -4.18 -0.89
C THR A 73 -3.05 -5.10 0.25
N ASN A 74 -4.24 -5.70 0.19
CA ASN A 74 -4.70 -6.65 1.21
C ASN A 74 -3.82 -7.91 1.33
N LYS A 75 -2.96 -8.20 0.35
CA LYS A 75 -1.98 -9.29 0.43
C LYS A 75 -0.67 -8.88 1.07
N ILE A 76 -0.39 -7.59 1.22
CA ILE A 76 0.85 -7.09 1.79
C ILE A 76 0.81 -7.27 3.31
N GLN A 77 1.81 -7.95 3.85
CA GLN A 77 1.95 -8.14 5.29
C GLN A 77 3.20 -7.45 5.79
N PHE A 78 3.06 -6.59 6.79
CA PHE A 78 4.18 -6.00 7.50
C PHE A 78 4.34 -6.62 8.88
N ASN A 79 5.58 -6.88 9.26
CA ASN A 79 5.88 -7.10 10.66
C ASN A 79 6.12 -5.77 11.38
N ILE A 80 6.06 -5.80 12.71
CA ILE A 80 6.17 -4.62 13.55
C ILE A 80 7.52 -3.89 13.39
N ASN A 81 8.60 -4.64 13.13
CA ASN A 81 9.93 -4.07 12.93
C ASN A 81 10.02 -3.27 11.63
N GLU A 82 9.35 -3.73 10.57
CA GLU A 82 9.24 -2.98 9.31
C GLU A 82 8.48 -1.66 9.53
N ILE A 83 7.37 -1.71 10.26
CA ILE A 83 6.55 -0.53 10.60
C ILE A 83 7.32 0.47 11.44
N LEU A 84 8.05 0.00 12.47
CA LEU A 84 8.92 0.86 13.28
C LEU A 84 10.02 1.51 12.44
N ARG A 85 10.72 0.70 11.64
CA ARG A 85 11.83 1.16 10.81
C ARG A 85 11.35 2.21 9.81
N ASP A 86 10.30 1.93 9.05
CA ASP A 86 9.89 2.79 7.94
C ASP A 86 8.92 3.91 8.38
N GLY A 87 8.30 3.79 9.55
CA GLY A 87 7.45 4.82 10.17
C GLY A 87 8.22 5.82 11.03
N PHE A 88 9.17 5.36 11.84
CA PHE A 88 9.85 6.18 12.84
C PHE A 88 11.37 6.31 12.65
N GLU A 89 12.10 5.21 12.44
CA GLU A 89 13.58 5.24 12.47
C GLU A 89 14.20 5.82 11.19
N LYS A 90 13.73 5.35 10.03
CA LYS A 90 14.26 5.64 8.69
C LYS A 90 13.12 5.79 7.68
N PRO A 91 12.20 6.77 7.87
CA PRO A 91 11.15 7.01 6.90
C PRO A 91 11.75 7.45 5.57
N THR A 92 11.46 6.71 4.52
CA THR A 92 11.90 7.01 3.15
C THR A 92 10.73 7.00 2.20
N ARG A 93 10.69 7.97 1.27
CA ARG A 93 9.63 8.07 0.25
C ARG A 93 9.53 6.84 -0.66
N THR A 94 10.60 6.06 -0.72
CA THR A 94 10.71 4.85 -1.54
C THR A 94 10.24 3.59 -0.80
N SER A 95 10.02 3.67 0.52
CA SER A 95 9.49 2.54 1.29
C SER A 95 8.00 2.33 1.04
N CYS A 96 7.57 1.06 1.10
CA CYS A 96 6.18 0.70 0.91
C CYS A 96 5.27 1.33 1.97
N ILE A 97 5.70 1.30 3.24
CA ILE A 97 4.95 1.85 4.38
C ILE A 97 4.76 3.36 4.22
N TYR A 98 5.81 4.10 3.86
CA TYR A 98 5.67 5.54 3.61
C TYR A 98 4.66 5.83 2.51
N ALA A 99 4.76 5.13 1.38
CA ALA A 99 3.81 5.31 0.30
C ALA A 99 2.37 5.00 0.75
N ILE A 100 2.15 3.90 1.47
CA ILE A 100 0.83 3.54 1.99
C ILE A 100 0.27 4.61 2.94
N LEU A 101 1.12 5.25 3.75
CA LEU A 101 0.71 6.29 4.69
C LEU A 101 0.37 7.62 4.02
N PHE A 102 1.12 8.01 2.98
CA PHE A 102 1.10 9.39 2.48
C PHE A 102 0.56 9.56 1.07
N GLU A 103 0.51 8.51 0.25
CA GLU A 103 0.06 8.59 -1.13
C GLU A 103 -1.48 8.46 -1.25
N ASP A 104 -2.08 9.31 -2.08
CA ASP A 104 -3.54 9.46 -2.16
C ASP A 104 -4.28 8.17 -2.54
N TYR A 105 -3.69 7.33 -3.39
CA TYR A 105 -4.31 6.07 -3.82
C TYR A 105 -4.37 4.99 -2.73
N PHE A 106 -3.70 5.20 -1.59
CA PHE A 106 -3.78 4.30 -0.44
C PHE A 106 -4.57 4.88 0.73
N LYS A 107 -4.90 6.18 0.72
CA LYS A 107 -5.64 6.83 1.81
C LYS A 107 -6.98 6.16 2.03
N GLY A 108 -7.27 5.81 3.29
CA GLY A 108 -8.52 5.16 3.68
C GLY A 108 -8.63 3.69 3.27
N SER A 109 -7.60 3.09 2.67
CA SER A 109 -7.55 1.64 2.47
C SER A 109 -7.40 0.90 3.81
N LEU A 110 -7.84 -0.37 3.85
CA LEU A 110 -7.68 -1.21 5.05
C LEU A 110 -6.21 -1.32 5.49
N LEU A 111 -5.28 -1.44 4.55
CA LEU A 111 -3.86 -1.50 4.84
C LEU A 111 -3.33 -0.17 5.43
N ASN A 112 -3.77 0.97 4.89
CA ASN A 112 -3.44 2.29 5.46
C ASN A 112 -3.93 2.41 6.90
N GLN A 113 -5.19 2.05 7.17
CA GLN A 113 -5.75 2.05 8.52
C GLN A 113 -4.98 1.09 9.45
N THR A 114 -4.65 -0.12 8.96
CA THR A 114 -3.93 -1.13 9.74
C THR A 114 -2.55 -0.65 10.16
N ILE A 115 -1.81 0.02 9.27
CA ILE A 115 -0.50 0.59 9.60
C ILE A 115 -0.67 1.73 10.61
N ILE A 116 -1.65 2.62 10.42
CA ILE A 116 -1.94 3.71 11.36
C ILE A 116 -2.26 3.15 12.75
N ASP A 117 -3.13 2.16 12.85
CA ASP A 117 -3.53 1.55 14.12
C ASP A 117 -2.33 0.92 14.84
N GLN A 118 -1.43 0.25 14.11
CA GLN A 118 -0.20 -0.31 14.67
C GLN A 118 0.76 0.77 15.16
N LEU A 119 0.93 1.86 14.39
CA LEU A 119 1.75 3.00 14.82
C LEU A 119 1.18 3.69 16.06
N LEU A 120 -0.15 3.83 16.15
CA LEU A 120 -0.83 4.38 17.32
C LEU A 120 -0.69 3.45 18.54
N ALA A 121 -0.81 2.14 18.37
CA ALA A 121 -0.61 1.17 19.45
C ALA A 121 0.81 1.20 20.00
N LEU A 122 1.82 1.31 19.11
CA LEU A 122 3.21 1.50 19.49
C LEU A 122 3.40 2.81 20.26
N TRP A 123 2.83 3.90 19.75
CA TRP A 123 2.88 5.21 20.39
C TRP A 123 2.31 5.18 21.81
N ASN A 124 1.12 4.60 21.99
CA ASN A 124 0.47 4.50 23.30
C ASN A 124 1.31 3.67 24.28
N THR A 125 1.89 2.56 23.83
CA THR A 125 2.81 1.75 24.67
C THR A 125 4.01 2.58 25.15
N TRP A 126 4.62 3.34 24.25
CA TRP A 126 5.75 4.20 24.60
C TRP A 126 5.35 5.32 25.56
N GLU A 127 4.18 5.94 25.35
CA GLU A 127 3.65 6.96 26.25
C GLU A 127 3.40 6.42 27.66
N ASP A 128 2.83 5.20 27.77
CA ASP A 128 2.65 4.49 29.04
C ASP A 128 3.99 4.18 29.74
N GLU A 129 5.05 3.94 28.96
CA GLU A 129 6.43 3.78 29.44
C GLU A 129 7.13 5.13 29.76
N GLY A 130 6.43 6.26 29.58
CA GLY A 130 6.91 7.60 29.90
C GLY A 130 7.70 8.29 28.77
N PHE A 131 7.73 7.72 27.57
CA PHE A 131 8.30 8.39 26.39
C PHE A 131 7.40 9.52 25.91
N ARG A 132 8.02 10.62 25.49
CA ARG A 132 7.33 11.81 24.99
C ARG A 132 7.70 12.10 23.55
N ALA A 133 6.81 12.76 22.81
CA ALA A 133 6.96 12.94 21.37
C ALA A 133 8.20 13.77 21.01
N ASN A 134 8.58 14.70 21.90
CA ASN A 134 9.80 15.49 21.77
C ASN A 134 11.10 14.68 21.94
N GLN A 135 11.04 13.44 22.43
CA GLN A 135 12.18 12.53 22.56
C GLN A 135 12.41 11.69 21.29
N LEU A 136 11.43 11.58 20.40
CA LEU A 136 11.59 10.95 19.07
C LEU A 136 12.61 11.70 18.20
N GLN A 137 12.77 13.02 18.39
CA GLN A 137 13.77 13.81 17.68
C GLN A 137 15.21 13.58 18.16
N SER A 138 15.41 12.98 19.34
CA SER A 138 16.73 12.79 19.95
C SER A 138 17.57 11.68 19.30
N TRP A 139 16.96 10.80 18.51
CA TRP A 139 17.66 9.66 17.89
C TRP A 139 18.52 10.04 16.66
N LYS A 140 18.26 11.19 16.02
CA LYS A 140 19.07 11.67 14.88
C LYS A 140 20.38 12.39 15.28
N LYS A 141 20.68 12.51 16.58
CA LYS A 141 21.90 13.18 17.07
C LYS A 141 22.97 12.24 17.63
N ILE A 142 22.77 10.91 17.57
CA ILE A 142 23.72 9.94 18.16
C ILE A 142 24.35 8.99 17.11
N PHE A 143 24.06 9.15 15.82
CA PHE A 143 24.78 8.45 14.74
C PHE A 143 25.11 9.38 13.58
#